data_AF-A0A843JCL2-F1
#
_entry.id   AF-A0A843JCL2-F1
#
_cell.length_a   1.000
_cell.length_b   1.000
_cell.length_c   1.000
_cell.angle_alpha   90.00
_cell.angle_beta   90.00
_cell.angle_gamma   90.00
#
_symmetry.space_group_name_H-M   'P 1'
#
loop_
_entity.id
_entity.type
_entity.pdbx_description
1 polymer ?
#
loop_
_entity_poly.entity_id
_entity_poly.type
_entity_poly.pdbx_seq_one_letter_code
_entity_poly.pdbx_strand_id
1 'polypeptide(L)'
;YVAIVLAISDEIHSRLVWDYVRDFYIIFGGIISSALDSVMETWIVHEALEALFHFIFVSCVFFSLKVGFLAALIHFLLDVSHSIVIRHMPWLPHRALHFVFESLFFMAVFGL
;
A
#
# COMPACT_ATOMS: atom_id res chain seq x y z
N TYR A 1 16.26 2.23 5.69
CA TYR A 1 16.27 2.63 4.26
C TYR A 1 15.06 2.15 3.49
N VAL A 2 14.68 0.87 3.56
CA VAL A 2 13.52 0.35 2.80
C VAL A 2 12.21 1.05 3.18
N ALA A 3 11.92 1.22 4.47
CA ALA A 3 10.71 1.93 4.93
C ALA A 3 10.62 3.40 4.43
N ILE A 4 11.76 4.08 4.25
CA ILE A 4 11.77 5.44 3.68
C ILE A 4 11.36 5.39 2.21
N VAL A 5 11.90 4.44 1.44
CA VAL A 5 11.53 4.26 0.03
C VAL A 5 10.08 3.82 -0.11
N LEU A 6 9.57 2.99 0.81
CA LEU A 6 8.17 2.58 0.84
C LEU A 6 7.25 3.76 1.13
N ALA A 7 7.56 4.61 2.12
CA ALA A 7 6.81 5.84 2.38
C ALA A 7 6.82 6.82 1.19
N ILE A 8 7.94 6.92 0.47
CA ILE A 8 8.00 7.70 -0.78
C ILE A 8 7.14 7.05 -1.87
N SER A 9 7.17 5.72 -1.96
CA SER A 9 6.36 4.96 -2.91
C SER A 9 4.86 5.18 -2.69
N ASP A 10 4.40 5.17 -1.44
CA ASP A 10 3.03 5.47 -1.02
C ASP A 10 2.60 6.91 -1.42
N GLU A 11 3.45 7.92 -1.18
CA GLU A 11 3.17 9.28 -1.64
C GLU A 11 3.10 9.39 -3.17
N ILE A 12 3.97 8.68 -3.90
CA ILE A 12 3.94 8.63 -5.37
C ILE A 12 2.68 7.92 -5.86
N HIS A 13 2.30 6.79 -5.25
CA HIS A 13 1.09 6.03 -5.58
C HIS A 13 -0.14 6.93 -5.44
N SER A 14 -0.28 7.56 -4.27
CA SER A 14 -1.37 8.49 -3.96
C SER A 14 -1.49 9.59 -5.03
N ARG A 15 -0.39 10.27 -5.37
CA ARG A 15 -0.41 11.34 -6.38
C ARG A 15 -0.73 10.80 -7.77
N LEU A 16 -0.15 9.66 -8.15
CA LEU A 16 -0.41 9.05 -9.44
C LEU A 16 -1.91 8.74 -9.60
N VAL A 17 -2.49 8.07 -8.60
CA VAL A 17 -3.91 7.70 -8.58
C VAL A 17 -4.81 8.92 -8.60
N TRP A 18 -4.59 9.88 -7.71
CA TRP A 18 -5.55 10.97 -7.48
C TRP A 18 -5.37 12.19 -8.39
N ASP A 19 -4.14 12.46 -8.86
CA ASP A 19 -3.85 13.62 -9.70
C ASP A 19 -3.84 13.28 -11.20
N TYR A 20 -3.47 12.06 -11.58
CA TYR A 20 -3.27 11.70 -12.99
C TYR A 20 -4.30 10.69 -13.54
N VAL A 21 -4.64 9.65 -12.79
CA VAL A 21 -5.51 8.56 -13.29
C VAL A 21 -6.84 8.42 -12.55
N ARG A 22 -7.25 9.46 -11.83
CA ARG A 22 -8.43 9.44 -10.94
C ARG A 22 -9.69 8.92 -11.62
N ASP A 23 -10.02 9.45 -12.78
CA ASP A 23 -11.28 9.11 -13.46
C ASP A 23 -11.28 7.65 -13.91
N PHE A 24 -10.14 7.17 -14.43
CA PHE A 24 -9.93 5.76 -14.73
C PHE A 24 -10.06 4.90 -13.47
N TYR A 25 -9.43 5.32 -12.37
CA TYR A 25 -9.41 4.57 -11.11
C TYR A 25 -10.80 4.40 -10.50
N ILE A 26 -11.62 5.47 -10.55
CA ILE A 26 -13.01 5.44 -10.09
C ILE A 26 -13.85 4.49 -10.95
N ILE A 27 -13.72 4.57 -12.28
CA ILE A 27 -14.45 3.66 -13.18
C ILE A 27 -14.02 2.21 -12.95
N PHE A 28 -12.72 1.98 -12.83
CA PHE A 28 -12.16 0.66 -12.58
C PHE A 28 -12.63 0.07 -11.25
N GLY A 29 -12.64 0.88 -10.19
CA GLY A 29 -13.21 0.49 -8.89
C GLY A 29 -14.70 0.16 -8.98
N GLY A 30 -15.48 0.90 -9.77
CA GLY A 30 -16.90 0.59 -10.03
C GLY A 30 -17.10 -0.75 -10.76
N ILE A 31 -16.25 -1.07 -11.74
CA ILE A 31 -16.26 -2.36 -12.44
C ILE A 31 -15.92 -3.49 -11.47
N ILE A 32 -14.86 -3.35 -10.67
CA ILE A 32 -14.48 -4.34 -9.65
C ILE A 32 -15.62 -4.56 -8.67
N SER A 33 -16.20 -3.47 -8.15
CA SER A 33 -17.30 -3.54 -7.19
C SER A 33 -18.55 -4.23 -7.75
N SER A 34 -18.79 -4.13 -9.06
CA SER A 34 -19.91 -4.83 -9.71
C SER A 34 -19.68 -6.33 -9.91
N ALA A 35 -18.42 -6.78 -9.80
CA ALA A 35 -18.01 -8.17 -9.99
C ALA A 35 -17.78 -8.92 -8.66
N LEU A 36 -17.87 -8.23 -7.52
CA LEU A 36 -17.63 -8.78 -6.18
C LEU A 36 -18.89 -8.68 -5.34
N ASP A 37 -18.98 -9.54 -4.32
CA ASP A 37 -20.19 -9.69 -3.50
C ASP A 37 -20.22 -8.70 -2.32
N SER A 38 -19.09 -8.05 -2.00
CA SER A 38 -19.02 -7.10 -0.90
C SER A 38 -18.07 -5.92 -1.11
N VAL A 39 -18.36 -4.85 -0.37
CA VAL A 39 -17.48 -3.67 -0.26
C VAL A 39 -16.11 -4.07 0.30
N MET A 40 -16.07 -5.04 1.22
CA MET A 40 -14.83 -5.52 1.81
C MET A 40 -13.92 -6.22 0.79
N GLU A 41 -14.49 -7.04 -0.09
CA GLU A 41 -13.73 -7.67 -1.16
C GLU A 41 -13.18 -6.63 -2.15
N THR A 42 -14.00 -5.63 -2.50
CA THR A 42 -13.57 -4.52 -3.35
C THR A 42 -12.39 -3.76 -2.72
N TRP A 43 -12.46 -3.53 -1.41
CA TRP A 43 -11.38 -2.91 -0.65
C TRP A 43 -10.11 -3.77 -0.62
N ILE A 44 -10.23 -5.08 -0.37
CA ILE A 44 -9.07 -5.98 -0.40
C ILE A 44 -8.40 -5.98 -1.79
N VAL A 45 -9.19 -5.92 -2.87
CA VAL A 45 -8.63 -5.78 -4.22
C VAL A 45 -7.94 -4.44 -4.42
N HIS A 46 -8.49 -3.35 -3.90
CA HIS A 46 -7.83 -2.03 -3.88
C HIS A 46 -6.47 -2.11 -3.19
N GLU A 47 -6.41 -2.66 -1.97
CA GLU A 47 -5.15 -2.82 -1.23
C GLU A 47 -4.15 -3.74 -1.95
N ALA A 48 -4.63 -4.78 -2.62
CA ALA A 48 -3.76 -5.68 -3.38
C ALA A 48 -3.12 -4.99 -4.60
N LEU A 49 -3.83 -4.04 -5.23
CA LEU A 49 -3.31 -3.25 -6.34
C LEU A 49 -2.25 -2.25 -5.87
N GLU A 50 -2.48 -1.61 -4.72
CA GLU A 50 -1.50 -0.73 -4.05
C GLU A 50 -0.25 -1.51 -3.66
N ALA A 51 -0.41 -2.68 -3.04
CA ALA A 51 0.68 -3.58 -2.72
C ALA A 51 1.47 -4.02 -3.97
N LEU A 52 0.78 -4.31 -5.08
CA LEU A 52 1.44 -4.63 -6.35
C LEU A 52 2.26 -3.44 -6.89
N PHE A 53 1.75 -2.21 -6.75
CA PHE A 53 2.52 -1.02 -7.10
C PHE A 53 3.80 -0.92 -6.26
N HIS A 54 3.71 -1.10 -4.93
CA HIS A 54 4.88 -1.08 -4.06
C HIS A 54 5.86 -2.21 -4.36
N PHE A 55 5.37 -3.40 -4.68
CA PHE A 55 6.21 -4.52 -5.11
C PHE A 55 7.09 -4.11 -6.29
N ILE A 56 6.50 -3.55 -7.34
CA ILE A 56 7.22 -3.14 -8.55
C ILE A 56 8.18 -2.01 -8.23
N PHE A 57 7.69 -0.94 -7.60
CA PHE A 57 8.47 0.26 -7.32
C PHE A 57 9.70 -0.04 -6.45
N VAL A 58 9.51 -0.71 -5.32
CA VAL A 58 10.58 -1.03 -4.37
C VAL A 58 11.55 -2.05 -4.98
N SER A 59 11.06 -3.03 -5.75
CA SER A 59 11.92 -3.98 -6.46
C SER A 59 12.87 -3.27 -7.44
N CYS A 60 12.37 -2.26 -8.16
CA CYS A 60 13.18 -1.46 -9.07
C CYS A 60 14.23 -0.63 -8.33
N VAL A 61 13.87 0.05 -7.25
CA VAL A 61 14.81 0.90 -6.49
C VAL A 61 15.95 0.10 -5.87
N PHE A 62 15.65 -1.08 -5.30
CA PHE A 62 16.65 -1.91 -4.63
C PHE A 62 17.25 -3.01 -5.53
N PHE A 63 16.81 -3.10 -6.79
CA PHE A 63 17.16 -4.20 -7.70
C PHE A 63 16.97 -5.58 -7.05
N SER A 64 15.90 -5.75 -6.27
CA SER A 64 15.67 -6.95 -5.45
C SER A 64 14.19 -7.28 -5.28
N LEU A 65 13.76 -8.38 -5.93
CA LEU A 65 12.40 -8.91 -5.79
C LEU A 65 12.08 -9.32 -4.35
N LYS A 66 13.09 -9.76 -3.59
CA LYS A 66 12.90 -10.12 -2.17
C LYS A 66 12.52 -8.90 -1.34
N VAL A 67 13.19 -7.77 -1.54
CA VAL A 67 12.90 -6.53 -0.81
C VAL A 67 11.54 -5.98 -1.22
N GLY A 68 11.25 -5.95 -2.53
CA GLY A 68 9.95 -5.51 -3.01
C GLY A 68 8.79 -6.38 -2.51
N PHE A 69 8.98 -7.71 -2.47
CA PHE A 69 7.95 -8.62 -1.94
C PHE A 69 7.69 -8.35 -0.45
N LEU A 70 8.74 -8.21 0.36
CA LEU A 70 8.60 -7.91 1.78
C LEU A 70 7.91 -6.56 2.01
N ALA A 71 8.20 -5.55 1.18
CA ALA A 71 7.59 -4.21 1.25
C ALA A 71 6.10 -4.24 0.90
N ALA A 72 5.74 -4.87 -0.22
CA ALA A 72 4.35 -5.05 -0.61
C ALA A 72 3.55 -5.82 0.44
N LEU A 73 4.13 -6.89 0.98
CA LEU A 73 3.47 -7.73 1.98
C LEU A 73 3.19 -6.96 3.26
N ILE A 74 4.19 -6.27 3.83
CA ILE A 74 3.98 -5.55 5.09
C ILE A 74 3.00 -4.38 4.92
N HIS A 75 3.08 -3.65 3.80
CA HIS A 75 2.16 -2.53 3.50
C HIS A 75 0.72 -3.03 3.42
N PHE A 76 0.47 -4.05 2.59
CA PHE A 76 -0.84 -4.69 2.45
C PHE A 76 -1.41 -5.18 3.79
N LEU A 77 -0.58 -5.83 4.61
CA LEU A 77 -1.02 -6.32 5.91
C LEU A 77 -1.40 -5.17 6.84
N LEU A 78 -0.67 -4.06 6.80
CA LEU A 78 -1.01 -2.88 7.58
C LEU A 78 -2.32 -2.28 7.07
N ASP A 79 -2.48 -2.10 5.76
CA ASP A 79 -3.70 -1.51 5.19
C ASP A 79 -4.96 -2.26 5.55
N VAL A 80 -4.93 -3.57 5.34
CA VAL A 80 -6.06 -4.43 5.70
C VAL A 80 -6.30 -4.39 7.22
N SER A 81 -5.24 -4.44 8.02
CA SER A 81 -5.35 -4.48 9.49
C SER A 81 -5.92 -3.18 10.05
N HIS A 82 -5.39 -2.03 9.65
CA HIS A 82 -5.86 -0.75 10.18
C HIS A 82 -7.25 -0.41 9.64
N SER A 83 -7.60 -0.81 8.41
CA SER A 83 -8.94 -0.62 7.85
C SER A 83 -10.02 -1.41 8.60
N ILE A 84 -9.68 -2.59 9.15
CA ILE A 84 -10.59 -3.39 9.97
C ILE A 84 -10.79 -2.78 11.36
N VAL A 85 -9.70 -2.31 11.98
CA VAL A 85 -9.69 -1.90 13.40
C VAL A 85 -10.05 -0.41 13.56
N ILE A 86 -9.65 0.43 12.62
CA ILE A 86 -9.73 1.89 12.68
C ILE A 86 -10.42 2.41 11.42
N ARG A 87 -11.76 2.54 11.47
CA ARG A 87 -12.56 2.93 10.30
C ARG A 87 -12.19 4.29 9.70
N HIS A 88 -11.75 5.24 10.51
CA HIS A 88 -11.45 6.60 10.07
C HIS A 88 -10.10 7.04 10.62
N MET A 89 -9.09 6.98 9.76
CA MET A 89 -7.76 7.50 10.05
C MET A 89 -7.46 8.68 9.12
N PRO A 90 -7.18 9.88 9.66
CA PRO A 90 -6.76 10.99 8.82
C PRO A 90 -5.42 10.68 8.13
N TRP A 91 -5.16 11.37 7.01
CA TRP A 91 -4.01 11.14 6.14
C TRP A 91 -2.65 11.10 6.88
N LEU A 92 -2.38 12.06 7.77
CA LEU A 92 -1.08 12.13 8.47
C LEU A 92 -0.89 10.98 9.49
N PRO A 93 -1.84 10.68 10.39
CA PRO A 93 -1.79 9.49 11.23
C PRO A 93 -1.65 8.17 10.46
N HIS A 94 -2.32 8.05 9.31
CA HIS A 94 -2.21 6.88 8.43
C HIS A 94 -0.75 6.68 7.98
N ARG A 95 -0.16 7.70 7.34
CA ARG A 95 1.23 7.60 6.90
C ARG A 95 2.22 7.38 8.06
N ALA A 96 1.97 8.01 9.20
CA ALA A 96 2.81 7.83 10.38
C ALA A 96 2.76 6.39 10.92
N LEU A 97 1.58 5.76 10.91
CA LEU A 97 1.40 4.37 11.28
C LEU A 97 2.20 3.45 10.35
N HIS A 98 2.06 3.63 9.05
CA HIS A 98 2.82 2.84 8.06
C HIS A 98 4.32 3.00 8.28
N PHE A 99 4.80 4.25 8.32
CA PHE A 99 6.23 4.50 8.47
C PHE A 99 6.83 3.87 9.73
N VAL A 100 6.12 3.92 10.87
CA VAL A 100 6.59 3.32 12.13
C VAL A 100 6.63 1.80 12.04
N PHE A 101 5.54 1.15 11.65
CA PHE A 101 5.47 -0.31 11.65
C PHE A 101 6.32 -0.95 10.56
N GLU A 102 6.36 -0.36 9.37
CA GLU A 102 7.23 -0.82 8.28
C GLU A 102 8.71 -0.66 8.66
N SER A 103 9.07 0.43 9.35
CA SER A 103 10.43 0.60 9.88
C SER A 103 10.77 -0.50 10.89
N LEU A 104 9.89 -0.75 11.87
CA LEU A 104 10.08 -1.83 12.86
C LEU A 104 10.23 -3.20 12.19
N PHE A 105 9.40 -3.48 11.18
CA PHE A 105 9.45 -4.72 10.42
C PHE A 105 10.80 -4.90 9.71
N PHE A 106 11.26 -3.88 8.98
CA PHE A 106 12.53 -3.98 8.25
C PHE A 106 13.75 -3.98 9.17
N MET A 107 13.67 -3.31 10.32
CA MET A 107 14.67 -3.40 11.38
C MET A 107 14.79 -4.84 11.89
N ALA A 108 13.65 -5.47 12.22
CA ALA A 108 13.62 -6.86 12.68
C ALA A 108 14.12 -7.88 11.63
N VAL A 109 13.76 -7.70 10.36
CA VAL A 109 14.11 -8.64 9.28
C VAL A 109 15.57 -8.51 8.85
N PHE A 110 16.11 -7.29 8.78
CA PHE A 110 17.48 -7.06 8.31
C PHE A 110 18.51 -6.88 9.43
N GLY A 111 18.08 -6.90 10.70
CA GLY A 111 18.97 -6.87 11.86
C GLY A 111 19.65 -5.51 12.08
N LEU A 112 18.93 -4.42 11.78
CA LEU A 112 19.35 -3.03 12.03
C LEU A 112 18.38 -2.36 12.99
#